data_AF-J9ZCE0-F1
#
_entry.id   AF-J9ZCE0-F1
#
_cell.length_a   1.000
_cell.length_b   1.000
_cell.length_c   1.000
_cell.angle_alpha   90.00
_cell.angle_beta   90.00
_cell.angle_gamma   90.00
#
_symmetry.space_group_name_H-M   'P 1'
#
loop_
_entity.id
_entity.type
_entity.pdbx_description
1 polymer ?
#
loop_
_entity_poly.entity_id
_entity_poly.type
_entity_poly.pdbx_seq_one_letter_code
_entity_poly.pdbx_strand_id
1 'polypeptide(L)' 'MTNGFEVTAYIPGVGHNLQEHSIVLVRGGRVKDLPGVRYHIVRGALDAAGVANRKQGRSKYGAKKAKK' A
#
# COMPACT_ATOMS: atom_id res chain seq x y z
N MET A 1 12.06 -1.37 9.13
CA MET A 1 12.28 -2.36 8.04
C MET A 1 13.15 -3.48 8.60
N THR A 2 12.99 -4.74 8.19
CA THR A 2 13.79 -5.86 8.72
C THR A 2 15.30 -5.66 8.56
N ASN A 3 15.71 -4.82 7.60
CA ASN A 3 17.11 -4.54 7.27
C ASN A 3 17.67 -3.27 7.96
N GLY A 4 16.98 -2.69 8.95
CA GLY A 4 17.45 -1.54 9.73
C GLY A 4 17.37 -0.16 9.03
N PHE A 5 17.01 -0.11 7.74
CA PHE A 5 16.86 1.14 7.01
C PHE A 5 15.50 1.82 7.30
N GLU A 6 15.55 3.15 7.46
CA GLU A 6 14.37 4.02 7.50
C GLU A 6 14.03 4.50 6.10
N VAL A 7 12.78 4.31 5.69
CA VAL A 7 12.33 4.59 4.33
C VAL A 7 10.93 5.16 4.34
N THR A 8 10.75 6.28 3.63
CA THR A 8 9.42 6.86 3.39
C THR A 8 8.76 6.18 2.19
N ALA A 9 7.56 5.63 2.40
CA ALA A 9 6.78 4.93 1.38
C ALA A 9 5.41 5.58 1.17
N TYR A 10 4.92 5.52 -0.06
CA TYR A 10 3.61 6.02 -0.44
C TYR A 10 2.52 4.94 -0.29
N ILE A 11 1.37 5.33 0.24
CA ILE A 11 0.18 4.47 0.34
C ILE A 11 -0.71 4.72 -0.88
N PRO A 12 -0.90 3.73 -1.78
CA PRO A 12 -1.72 3.92 -2.97
C PRO A 12 -3.21 3.71 -2.70
N GLY A 13 -4.05 4.60 -3.25
CA GLY A 13 -5.50 4.50 -3.21
C GLY A 13 -6.15 5.52 -2.28
N VAL A 14 -7.48 5.42 -2.12
CA VAL A 14 -8.25 6.32 -1.25
C VAL A 14 -8.53 5.59 0.06
N GLY A 15 -8.11 6.18 1.18
CA GLY A 15 -8.28 5.63 2.53
C GLY A 15 -7.32 4.50 2.89
N HIS A 16 -6.91 4.45 4.16
CA HIS A 16 -6.09 3.38 4.73
C HIS A 16 -6.44 3.13 6.19
N ASN A 17 -6.10 1.93 6.66
CA ASN A 17 -6.34 1.43 8.02
C ASN A 17 -5.04 1.29 8.83
N LEU A 18 -3.93 1.81 8.33
CA LEU A 18 -2.63 1.62 8.98
C LEU A 18 -2.52 2.51 10.22
N GLN A 19 -2.03 1.92 11.30
CA GLN A 19 -1.71 2.61 12.55
C GLN A 19 -0.19 2.58 12.76
N GLU A 20 0.30 3.30 13.77
CA GLU A 20 1.69 3.13 14.21
C GLU A 20 1.98 1.66 14.53
N HIS A 21 3.21 1.22 14.25
CA HIS A 21 3.68 -0.16 14.41
C HIS A 21 3.02 -1.25 13.53
N SER A 22 2.13 -0.89 12.60
CA SER A 22 1.58 -1.85 11.63
C SER A 22 2.67 -2.40 10.70
N ILE A 23 2.64 -3.69 10.42
CA ILE A 23 3.61 -4.35 9.54
C ILE A 23 3.08 -4.31 8.11
N VAL A 24 3.90 -3.76 7.20
CA VAL A 24 3.53 -3.56 5.80
C VAL A 24 4.56 -4.13 4.84
N LEU A 25 4.09 -4.63 3.70
CA LEU A 25 4.95 -5.04 2.60
C LEU A 25 5.21 -3.85 1.68
N VAL A 26 6.48 -3.59 1.40
CA VAL A 26 6.93 -2.46 0.58
C VAL A 26 7.46 -2.97 -0.77
N ARG A 27 7.10 -2.28 -1.86
CA ARG A 27 7.66 -2.51 -3.20
C ARG A 27 8.34 -1.25 -3.74
N GLY A 28 9.28 -1.42 -4.66
CA GLY A 28 9.89 -0.31 -5.39
C GLY A 28 8.88 0.43 -6.28
N GLY A 29 9.01 1.75 -6.35
CA GLY A 29 8.23 2.60 -7.27
C GLY A 29 8.39 4.07 -6.91
N ARG A 30 8.86 4.88 -7.85
CA ARG A 30 8.98 6.32 -7.63
C ARG A 30 7.64 7.00 -7.83
N VAL A 31 7.18 7.74 -6.82
CA VAL A 31 6.12 8.72 -6.99
C VAL A 31 6.75 9.97 -7.59
N LYS A 32 6.29 10.39 -8.77
CA LYS A 32 6.89 11.54 -9.48
C LYS A 32 6.63 12.86 -8.74
N ASP A 33 5.51 12.94 -8.03
CA ASP A 33 5.04 14.16 -7.39
C ASP A 33 5.73 14.44 -6.04
N LEU A 34 6.34 13.42 -5.43
CA LEU A 34 6.93 13.53 -4.09
C LEU A 34 8.44 13.25 -4.13
N PRO A 35 9.29 14.25 -3.83
CA PRO A 35 10.73 14.03 -3.71
C PRO A 35 11.03 13.10 -2.53
N GLY A 36 11.99 12.18 -2.70
CA GLY A 36 12.38 11.23 -1.66
C GLY A 36 11.50 9.99 -1.54
N VAL A 37 10.28 9.97 -2.10
CA VAL A 37 9.36 8.83 -1.99
C VAL A 37 9.56 7.86 -3.17
N ARG A 38 10.39 6.82 -2.92
CA ARG A 38 10.81 5.83 -3.92
C ARG A 38 10.16 4.46 -3.78
N TYR A 39 9.23 4.34 -2.83
CA TYR A 39 8.61 3.08 -2.49
C TYR A 39 7.09 3.22 -2.33
N HIS A 40 6.39 2.11 -2.62
CA HIS A 40 4.94 1.99 -2.44
C HIS A 40 4.63 0.87 -1.47
N ILE A 41 3.61 1.06 -0.65
CA ILE A 41 3.04 -0.02 0.15
C ILE A 41 2.15 -0.90 -0.74
N VAL A 42 2.33 -2.22 -0.64
CA VAL A 42 1.49 -3.22 -1.30
C VAL A 42 0.18 -3.33 -0.52
N ARG A 43 -0.95 -3.10 -1.18
CA ARG A 43 -2.28 -3.20 -0.57
C ARG A 43 -2.79 -4.63 -0.63
N GLY A 44 -3.51 -5.05 0.41
CA GLY A 44 -4.04 -6.41 0.55
C GLY A 44 -3.00 -7.44 1.02
N ALA A 45 -1.88 -6.99 1.59
CA ALA A 45 -0.82 -7.83 2.13
C ALA A 45 -0.44 -7.35 3.54
N LEU A 46 -0.18 -8.28 4.46
CA LEU A 46 0.05 -8.01 5.89
C LEU A 46 -1.09 -7.12 6.46
N ASP A 47 -0.77 -6.10 7.26
CA ASP A 47 -1.77 -5.26 7.92
C ASP A 47 -2.38 -4.19 6.97
N ALA A 48 -1.85 -4.05 5.76
CA ALA A 48 -2.36 -3.09 4.78
C ALA A 48 -3.63 -3.62 4.09
N ALA A 49 -4.79 -3.25 4.63
CA ALA A 49 -6.10 -3.60 4.06
C ALA A 49 -6.29 -3.09 2.61
N GLY A 50 -7.06 -3.82 1.80
CA GLY A 50 -7.44 -3.40 0.45
C GLY A 50 -8.31 -2.14 0.44
N VAL A 51 -8.37 -1.44 -0.70
CA VAL A 51 -9.28 -0.28 -0.86
C VAL A 51 -10.73 -0.77 -0.98
N ALA A 52 -11.62 -0.25 -0.14
CA ALA A 52 -13.04 -0.61 -0.13
C ALA A 52 -13.75 -0.20 -1.43
N ASN A 53 -14.77 -0.96 -1.83
CA ASN A 53 -15.66 -0.68 -2.97
C ASN A 53 -14.96 -0.47 -4.33
N ARG A 54 -13.70 -0.88 -4.47
CA ARG A 54 -12.94 -0.75 -5.72
C ARG A 54 -13.39 -1.82 -6.73
N LYS A 55 -14.08 -1.40 -7.79
CA LYS A 55 -14.56 -2.30 -8.86
C LYS A 55 -13.52 -2.53 -9.98
N GLN A 56 -12.66 -1.56 -10.26
CA GLN A 56 -11.63 -1.61 -11.32
C GLN A 56 -10.19 -1.49 -10.77
N GLY A 57 -9.22 -2.14 -11.44
CA GLY A 57 -7.81 -2.12 -11.02
C GLY A 57 -7.55 -2.81 -9.67
N ARG A 58 -8.41 -3.78 -9.32
CA ARG A 58 -8.47 -4.45 -8.01
C ARG A 58 -7.16 -5.05 -7.54
N SER A 59 -6.40 -5.67 -8.45
CA SER A 59 -5.12 -6.32 -8.15
C SER A 59 -4.07 -5.35 -7.61
N LYS A 60 -4.09 -4.09 -8.04
CA LYS A 60 -3.14 -3.06 -7.57
C LYS A 60 -3.46 -2.54 -6.17
N TYR A 61 -4.73 -2.59 -5.75
CA TYR A 61 -5.22 -1.98 -4.52
C TYR A 61 -5.74 -3.02 -3.50
N GLY A 62 -5.45 -4.31 -3.69
CA GLY A 62 -5.80 -5.36 -2.75
C GLY A 62 -7.31 -5.62 -2.59
N ALA A 63 -8.13 -5.20 -3.55
CA ALA A 63 -9.58 -5.37 -3.47
C ALA A 63 -10.00 -6.76 -4.00
N LYS A 64 -10.77 -7.52 -3.22
CA LYS A 64 -11.26 -8.84 -3.66
C LYS A 64 -12.41 -8.69 -4.66
N LYS A 65 -12.60 -9.71 -5.52
CA LYS A 65 -13.78 -9.80 -6.38
C LYS A 65 -15.00 -10.03 -5.49
N ALA A 66 -15.99 -9.16 -5.58
CA ALA A 66 -17.28 -9.37 -4.92
C ALA A 66 -17.87 -10.69 -5.43
N LYS A 67 -18.25 -11.58 -4.50
CA LYS A 67 -19.06 -12.76 -4.83
C LYS A 67 -20.46 -12.23 -5.08
N LYS A 68 -20.95 -12.47 -6.29
CA LYS A 68 -22.32 -12.16 -6.69
C LYS A 68 -23.16 -13.40 -6.41
#